data_AF-A0A5J5D331-F1
#
_entry.id   AF-A0A5J5D331-F1
#
_cell.length_a   1.000
_cell.length_b   1.000
_cell.length_c   1.000
_cell.angle_alpha   90.00
_cell.angle_beta   90.00
_cell.angle_gamma   90.00
#
_symmetry.space_group_name_H-M   'P 1'
#
loop_
_entity.id
_entity.type
_entity.pdbx_description
1 polymer ?
#
loop_
_entity_poly.entity_id
_entity_poly.type
_entity_poly.pdbx_seq_one_letter_code
_entity_poly.pdbx_strand_id
1 'polypeptide(L)'
;MGLSLKRLEVKGKDQFENEFKKDEEACLHRMVHGLLVYTVLLKFVEKENPGNSICSEVRYYSGLLINLIKGKMRNRDQVPALSSSQEARLLRDLDNPDHFHRKMTAHNILRQLHYFLIDGKRAITKKENRRLAFRTVTPITLNVGNMSIQK
;
A
#
# COMPACT_ATOMS: atom_id res chain seq x y z
N MET A 1 19.27 11.60 -24.70
CA MET A 1 19.57 10.82 -23.46
C MET A 1 18.36 10.87 -22.54
N GLY A 2 17.32 10.08 -22.86
CA GLY A 2 15.99 10.14 -22.24
C GLY A 2 15.67 8.90 -21.38
N LEU A 3 16.53 8.59 -20.42
CA LEU A 3 16.41 7.41 -19.56
C LEU A 3 16.33 7.82 -18.09
N SER A 4 15.14 8.22 -17.62
CA SER A 4 14.77 8.03 -16.21
C SER A 4 13.28 8.20 -15.88
N LEU A 5 12.48 8.92 -16.67
CA LEU A 5 11.02 8.94 -16.44
C LEU A 5 10.36 7.58 -16.69
N LYS A 6 10.88 6.81 -17.67
CA LYS A 6 10.44 5.43 -17.90
C LYS A 6 10.69 4.50 -16.71
N ARG A 7 11.58 4.78 -15.76
CA ARG A 7 11.74 3.84 -14.62
C ARG A 7 10.65 3.99 -13.55
N LEU A 8 10.01 5.15 -13.49
CA LEU A 8 8.79 5.37 -12.70
C LEU A 8 7.51 5.10 -13.51
N GLU A 9 7.53 5.25 -14.84
CA GLU A 9 6.41 4.85 -15.72
C GLU A 9 6.39 3.35 -16.10
N VAL A 10 7.53 2.63 -16.00
CA VAL A 10 7.67 1.18 -16.29
C VAL A 10 7.67 0.35 -14.99
N LYS A 11 6.98 0.84 -13.96
CA LYS A 11 6.19 -0.05 -13.10
C LYS A 11 4.73 0.30 -13.34
N GLY A 12 4.29 -0.05 -14.55
CA GLY A 12 2.98 0.27 -15.08
C GLY A 12 1.86 -0.14 -14.12
N LYS A 13 0.84 0.71 -14.08
CA LYS A 13 -0.47 0.54 -13.43
C LYS A 13 -1.02 -0.90 -13.49
N ASP A 14 -0.74 -1.62 -14.56
CA ASP A 14 -1.23 -2.97 -14.80
C ASP A 14 -0.66 -4.04 -13.85
N GLN A 15 0.51 -3.80 -13.24
CA GLN A 15 1.11 -4.71 -12.25
C GLN A 15 0.63 -4.39 -10.82
N PHE A 16 0.23 -3.15 -10.53
CA PHE A 16 -0.39 -2.81 -9.25
C PHE A 16 -1.88 -3.16 -9.21
N GLU A 17 -2.61 -3.03 -10.32
CA GLU A 17 -4.06 -3.31 -10.36
C GLU A 17 -4.41 -4.81 -10.38
N ASN A 18 -3.57 -5.67 -10.97
CA ASN A 18 -3.88 -7.11 -11.11
C ASN A 18 -3.40 -8.00 -9.95
N GLU A 19 -2.61 -7.48 -9.02
CA GLU A 19 -1.94 -8.32 -8.01
C GLU A 19 -2.64 -8.31 -6.63
N PHE A 20 -3.64 -7.45 -6.40
CA PHE A 20 -4.45 -7.45 -5.16
C PHE A 20 -5.47 -8.61 -5.07
N LYS A 21 -5.43 -9.57 -6.01
CA LYS A 21 -6.33 -10.73 -6.02
C LYS A 21 -5.71 -11.92 -5.24
N LYS A 22 -6.51 -12.39 -4.27
CA LYS A 22 -6.48 -13.63 -3.45
C LYS A 22 -5.86 -13.57 -2.05
N ASP A 23 -4.69 -12.99 -1.81
CA ASP A 23 -4.04 -13.11 -0.49
C ASP A 23 -4.10 -11.81 0.34
N GLU A 24 -4.63 -11.91 1.56
CA GLU A 24 -4.67 -10.78 2.51
C GLU A 24 -3.30 -10.39 2.96
N GLU A 25 -2.49 -11.41 3.26
CA GLU A 25 -1.17 -11.21 3.83
C GLU A 25 -0.31 -10.50 2.78
N ALA A 26 -0.32 -10.96 1.53
CA ALA A 26 0.37 -10.29 0.44
C ALA A 26 -0.09 -8.83 0.26
N CYS A 27 -1.39 -8.54 0.40
CA CYS A 27 -1.92 -7.18 0.34
C CYS A 27 -1.38 -6.29 1.48
N LEU A 28 -1.41 -6.79 2.72
CA LEU A 28 -0.90 -6.06 3.88
C LEU A 28 0.62 -5.85 3.77
N HIS A 29 1.35 -6.86 3.31
CA HIS A 29 2.80 -6.77 3.06
C HIS A 29 3.13 -5.69 2.04
N ARG A 30 2.44 -5.68 0.89
CA ARG A 30 2.63 -4.65 -0.13
C ARG A 30 2.31 -3.26 0.40
N MET A 31 1.28 -3.14 1.24
CA MET A 31 0.94 -1.85 1.83
C MET A 31 2.08 -1.34 2.73
N VAL A 32 2.55 -2.18 3.67
CA VAL A 32 3.65 -1.80 4.57
C VAL A 32 4.91 -1.46 3.79
N HIS A 33 5.30 -2.31 2.84
CA HIS A 33 6.49 -2.07 2.03
C HIS A 33 6.38 -0.78 1.21
N GLY A 34 5.23 -0.53 0.57
CA GLY A 34 5.00 0.69 -0.19
C GLY A 34 5.05 1.94 0.69
N LEU A 35 4.44 1.91 1.88
CA LEU A 35 4.52 3.02 2.84
C LEU A 35 5.98 3.29 3.27
N LEU A 36 6.76 2.24 3.55
CA LEU A 36 8.19 2.38 3.88
C LEU A 36 8.96 3.06 2.73
N VAL A 37 8.73 2.65 1.48
CA VAL A 37 9.34 3.31 0.31
C VAL A 37 8.93 4.78 0.23
N TYR A 38 7.63 5.10 0.34
CA TYR A 38 7.17 6.48 0.27
C TYR A 38 7.70 7.35 1.41
N THR A 39 7.88 6.83 2.63
CA THR A 39 8.50 7.62 3.72
C THR A 39 9.92 8.07 3.40
N VAL A 40 10.67 7.27 2.62
CA VAL A 40 11.99 7.66 2.12
C VAL A 40 11.86 8.67 0.98
N LEU A 41 10.98 8.43 0.00
CA LEU A 41 10.77 9.35 -1.14
C LEU A 41 10.30 10.74 -0.69
N LEU A 42 9.58 10.83 0.44
CA LEU A 42 9.17 12.12 1.03
C LEU A 42 10.36 12.97 1.49
N LYS A 43 11.54 12.40 1.77
CA LYS A 43 12.76 13.17 2.05
C LYS A 43 13.17 14.02 0.83
N PHE A 44 12.96 13.51 -0.39
CA PHE A 44 13.18 14.27 -1.61
C PHE A 44 12.12 15.37 -1.79
N VAL A 45 10.85 15.05 -1.54
CA VAL A 45 9.74 16.03 -1.64
C VAL A 45 9.95 17.21 -0.69
N GLU A 46 10.38 16.92 0.54
CA GLU A 46 10.69 17.92 1.58
C GLU A 46 11.85 18.83 1.17
N LYS A 47 12.90 18.26 0.57
CA LYS A 47 14.04 19.03 0.03
C LYS A 47 13.61 20.01 -1.07
N GLU A 48 12.74 19.59 -1.99
CA GLU A 48 12.30 20.43 -3.10
C GLU A 48 11.16 21.40 -2.70
N ASN A 49 10.52 21.21 -1.55
CA ASN A 49 9.44 22.05 -1.02
C ASN A 49 9.65 22.39 0.47
N PRO A 50 10.71 23.14 0.80
CA PRO A 50 11.03 23.47 2.18
C PRO A 50 9.89 24.28 2.82
N GLY A 51 9.61 24.01 4.10
CA GLY A 51 8.59 24.72 4.88
C GLY A 51 7.16 24.18 4.73
N ASN A 52 6.91 23.19 3.86
CA ASN A 52 5.61 22.56 3.74
C ASN A 52 5.43 21.43 4.78
N SER A 53 4.42 21.54 5.66
CA SER A 53 4.12 20.54 6.70
C SER A 53 3.63 19.21 6.15
N ILE A 54 3.24 19.12 4.87
CA ILE A 54 2.68 17.90 4.28
C ILE A 54 3.62 16.70 4.47
N CYS A 55 4.93 16.90 4.39
CA CYS A 55 5.89 15.80 4.51
C CYS A 55 6.00 15.27 5.96
N SER A 56 5.88 16.15 6.97
CA SER A 56 5.88 15.71 8.37
C SER A 56 4.57 15.00 8.72
N GLU A 57 3.43 15.55 8.30
CA GLU A 57 2.11 14.96 8.53
C GLU A 57 2.00 13.58 7.87
N VAL A 58 2.34 13.47 6.60
CA VAL A 58 2.25 12.20 5.86
C VAL A 58 3.20 11.15 6.47
N ARG A 59 4.42 11.53 6.90
CA ARG A 59 5.33 10.59 7.59
C ARG A 59 4.73 10.11 8.91
N TYR A 60 4.17 11.00 9.72
CA TYR A 60 3.54 10.66 10.99
C TYR A 60 2.39 9.66 10.80
N TYR A 61 1.43 9.99 9.92
CA TYR A 61 0.28 9.11 9.66
C TYR A 61 0.69 7.80 8.97
N SER A 62 1.72 7.81 8.11
CA SER A 62 2.27 6.59 7.52
C SER A 62 2.83 5.66 8.60
N GLY A 63 3.53 6.20 9.61
CA GLY A 63 4.03 5.43 10.76
C GLY A 63 2.88 4.76 11.54
N LEU A 64 1.83 5.51 11.85
CA LEU A 64 0.63 4.96 12.50
C LEU A 64 -0.02 3.86 11.67
N LEU A 65 -0.19 4.08 10.36
CA LEU A 65 -0.81 3.12 9.45
C LEU A 65 0.04 1.84 9.31
N ILE A 66 1.36 1.97 9.21
CA ILE A 66 2.29 0.83 9.21
C ILE A 66 2.09 -0.02 10.47
N ASN A 67 2.06 0.62 11.65
CA ASN A 67 1.89 -0.09 12.92
C ASN A 67 0.54 -0.81 13.00
N LEU A 68 -0.54 -0.15 12.58
CA LEU A 68 -1.88 -0.75 12.54
C LEU A 68 -1.94 -1.95 11.59
N ILE A 69 -1.32 -1.86 10.42
CA ILE A 69 -1.28 -2.96 9.45
C ILE A 69 -0.42 -4.12 9.96
N LYS A 70 0.76 -3.83 10.51
CA LYS A 70 1.62 -4.85 11.14
C LYS A 70 0.92 -5.59 12.27
N GLY A 71 0.04 -4.92 13.02
CA GLY A 71 -0.79 -5.56 14.03
C GLY A 71 -1.84 -6.55 13.46
N LYS A 72 -2.21 -6.42 12.18
CA LYS A 72 -3.12 -7.34 11.47
C LYS A 72 -2.40 -8.47 10.72
N MET A 73 -1.09 -8.34 10.47
CA MET A 73 -0.29 -9.33 9.74
C MET A 73 0.00 -10.56 10.59
N ARG A 74 0.03 -11.74 9.97
CA ARG A 74 0.48 -12.98 10.64
C ARG A 74 1.99 -12.97 10.84
N ASN A 75 2.73 -12.52 9.83
CA ASN A 75 4.19 -12.51 9.81
C ASN A 75 4.74 -11.09 9.69
N ARG A 76 4.52 -10.27 10.73
CA ARG A 76 4.90 -8.84 10.75
C ARG A 76 6.37 -8.54 10.39
N ASP A 77 7.27 -9.49 10.66
CA ASP A 77 8.72 -9.34 10.49
C ASP A 77 9.20 -9.66 9.06
N GLN A 78 8.33 -10.20 8.20
CA GLN A 78 8.63 -10.46 6.80
C GLN A 78 8.69 -9.18 5.94
N VAL A 79 8.27 -8.03 6.48
CA VAL A 79 8.49 -6.71 5.84
C VAL A 79 9.46 -5.90 6.70
N PRO A 80 10.78 -6.05 6.46
CA PRO A 80 11.78 -5.30 7.19
C PRO A 80 11.76 -3.83 6.78
N ALA A 81 12.32 -2.98 7.64
CA ALA A 81 12.63 -1.61 7.27
C ALA A 81 13.65 -1.59 6.11
N LEU A 82 13.65 -0.49 5.34
CA LEU A 82 14.67 -0.29 4.31
C LEU A 82 16.03 -0.09 4.98
N SER A 83 17.04 -0.77 4.47
CA SER A 83 18.43 -0.53 4.87
C SER A 83 18.90 0.85 4.40
N SER A 84 19.87 1.43 5.10
CA SER A 84 20.46 2.72 4.71
C SER A 84 20.96 2.73 3.26
N SER A 85 21.49 1.60 2.76
CA SER A 85 21.89 1.45 1.36
C SER A 85 20.73 1.50 0.37
N GLN A 86 19.58 0.89 0.72
CA GLN A 86 18.38 0.95 -0.11
C GLN A 86 17.80 2.36 -0.12
N GLU A 87 17.74 3.02 1.04
CA GLU A 87 17.28 4.41 1.11
C GLU A 87 18.15 5.34 0.27
N ALA A 88 19.47 5.25 0.43
CA ALA A 88 20.40 6.09 -0.31
C ALA A 88 20.29 5.85 -1.81
N ARG A 89 20.11 4.60 -2.25
CA ARG A 89 19.89 4.28 -3.67
C ARG A 89 18.59 4.91 -4.19
N LEU A 90 17.49 4.78 -3.47
CA LEU A 90 16.21 5.37 -3.85
C LEU A 90 16.33 6.89 -4.04
N LEU A 91 17.03 7.58 -3.14
CA LEU A 91 17.20 9.04 -3.23
C LEU A 91 18.17 9.45 -4.35
N ARG A 92 19.24 8.69 -4.57
CA ARG A 92 20.18 8.95 -5.68
C ARG A 92 19.50 8.79 -7.05
N ASP A 93 18.60 7.81 -7.18
CA ASP A 93 17.88 7.58 -8.44
C ASP A 93 16.93 8.75 -8.81
N LEU A 94 16.64 9.66 -7.87
CA LEU A 94 15.85 10.89 -8.08
C LEU A 94 16.70 12.13 -8.38
N ASP A 95 18.02 12.05 -8.21
CA ASP A 95 18.90 13.20 -8.38
C ASP A 95 18.91 13.65 -9.84
N ASN A 96 18.69 14.95 -10.06
CA ASN A 96 18.63 15.53 -11.39
C ASN A 96 19.09 16.99 -11.32
N PRO A 97 20.02 17.42 -12.19
CA PRO A 97 20.49 18.81 -12.17
C PRO A 97 19.39 19.83 -12.52
N ASP A 98 18.39 19.43 -13.31
CA ASP A 98 17.31 20.32 -13.73
C ASP A 98 16.25 20.52 -12.65
N HIS A 99 16.05 21.79 -12.26
CA HIS A 99 15.13 22.17 -11.19
C HIS A 99 13.66 21.89 -11.55
N PHE A 100 13.26 22.09 -12.81
CA PHE A 100 11.89 21.81 -13.23
C PHE A 100 11.57 20.31 -13.10
N HIS A 101 12.48 19.45 -13.55
CA HIS A 101 12.37 18.00 -13.42
C HIS A 101 12.31 17.55 -11.96
N ARG A 102 13.11 18.16 -11.07
CA ARG A 102 13.03 17.83 -9.62
C ARG A 102 11.68 18.21 -9.02
N LYS A 103 11.17 19.42 -9.28
CA LYS A 103 9.83 19.83 -8.82
C LYS A 103 8.73 18.92 -9.37
N MET A 104 8.78 18.61 -10.67
CA MET A 104 7.83 17.69 -11.29
C MET A 104 7.87 16.31 -10.65
N THR A 105 9.07 15.82 -10.32
CA THR A 105 9.27 14.54 -9.63
C THR A 105 8.67 14.56 -8.23
N ALA A 106 8.86 15.65 -7.47
CA ALA A 106 8.27 15.80 -6.14
C ALA A 106 6.73 15.76 -6.19
N HIS A 107 6.12 16.49 -7.13
CA HIS A 107 4.66 16.44 -7.34
C HIS A 107 4.17 15.05 -7.76
N ASN A 108 4.92 14.37 -8.65
CA ASN A 108 4.58 13.01 -9.06
C ASN A 108 4.65 12.02 -7.89
N ILE A 109 5.63 12.14 -6.99
CA ILE A 109 5.72 11.30 -5.79
C ILE A 109 4.45 11.45 -4.93
N LEU A 110 4.04 12.70 -4.65
CA LEU A 110 2.82 12.97 -3.88
C LEU A 110 1.57 12.41 -4.57
N ARG A 111 1.47 12.58 -5.90
CA ARG A 111 0.37 12.05 -6.70
C ARG A 111 0.31 10.53 -6.66
N GLN A 112 1.44 9.84 -6.80
CA GLN A 112 1.50 8.38 -6.75
C GLN A 112 1.20 7.84 -5.35
N LEU A 113 1.66 8.52 -4.30
CA LEU A 113 1.30 8.19 -2.93
C LEU A 113 -0.22 8.29 -2.71
N HIS A 114 -0.85 9.34 -3.21
CA HIS A 114 -2.30 9.51 -3.11
C HIS A 114 -3.08 8.33 -3.73
N TYR A 115 -2.73 7.92 -4.95
CA TYR A 115 -3.37 6.77 -5.59
C TYR A 115 -3.07 5.46 -4.85
N PHE A 116 -1.82 5.25 -4.44
CA PHE A 116 -1.43 4.07 -3.66
C PHE A 116 -2.27 3.92 -2.38
N LEU A 117 -2.52 5.02 -1.65
CA LEU A 117 -3.36 5.01 -0.45
C LEU A 117 -4.85 4.74 -0.77
N ILE A 118 -5.37 5.32 -1.85
CA ILE A 118 -6.76 5.07 -2.30
C ILE A 118 -6.96 3.59 -2.64
N ASP A 119 -6.06 3.03 -3.44
CA ASP A 119 -6.15 1.65 -3.91
C ASP A 119 -5.94 0.67 -2.74
N GLY A 120 -4.99 0.98 -1.87
CA GLY A 120 -4.78 0.27 -0.62
C GLY A 120 -6.03 0.24 0.27
N LYS A 121 -6.65 1.40 0.51
CA LYS A 121 -7.89 1.49 1.28
C LYS A 121 -8.99 0.64 0.66
N ARG A 122 -9.20 0.76 -0.65
CA ARG A 122 -10.20 -0.03 -1.40
C ARG A 122 -9.95 -1.54 -1.24
N ALA A 123 -8.70 -1.98 -1.35
CA ALA A 123 -8.34 -3.39 -1.22
C ALA A 123 -8.65 -3.94 0.19
N ILE A 124 -8.32 -3.19 1.24
CA ILE A 124 -8.62 -3.57 2.64
C ILE A 124 -10.13 -3.59 2.88
N THR A 125 -10.84 -2.50 2.58
CA THR A 125 -12.28 -2.37 2.86
C THR A 125 -13.13 -3.39 2.10
N LYS A 126 -12.82 -3.64 0.81
CA LYS A 126 -13.54 -4.65 0.01
C LYS A 126 -13.46 -6.04 0.65
N LYS A 127 -12.34 -6.35 1.31
CA LYS A 127 -12.13 -7.64 1.96
C LYS A 127 -12.81 -7.73 3.32
N GLU A 128 -12.79 -6.65 4.10
CA GLU A 128 -13.55 -6.55 5.36
C GLU A 128 -15.05 -6.74 5.11
N ASN A 129 -15.60 -6.09 4.09
CA ASN A 129 -17.02 -6.23 3.72
C ASN A 129 -17.38 -7.67 3.29
N ARG A 130 -16.48 -8.37 2.59
CA ARG A 130 -16.69 -9.80 2.27
C ARG A 130 -16.76 -10.66 3.53
N ARG A 131 -15.84 -10.45 4.49
CA ARG A 131 -15.82 -11.20 5.76
C ARG A 131 -17.07 -10.97 6.58
N LEU A 132 -17.57 -9.73 6.64
CA LEU A 132 -18.83 -9.42 7.32
C LEU A 132 -20.02 -10.10 6.64
N ALA A 133 -20.10 -10.06 5.31
CA ALA A 133 -21.16 -10.75 4.57
C ALA A 133 -21.17 -12.28 4.78
N PHE A 134 -20.00 -12.91 4.90
CA PHE A 134 -19.91 -14.34 5.23
C PHE A 134 -20.34 -14.65 6.68
N ARG A 135 -20.12 -13.73 7.62
CA ARG A 135 -20.55 -13.91 9.02
C ARG A 135 -22.07 -13.78 9.21
N THR A 136 -22.75 -13.06 8.33
CA THR A 136 -24.21 -12.87 8.40
C THR A 136 -25.02 -14.01 7.75
N VAL A 137 -24.37 -14.99 7.13
CA VAL A 137 -25.05 -16.17 6.54
C VAL A 137 -24.88 -17.36 7.48
N THR A 138 -25.77 -17.49 8.47
CA THR A 138 -25.94 -18.75 9.21
C THR A 138 -26.60 -19.80 8.30
N PRO A 139 -26.00 -20.98 8.10
CA PRO A 139 -26.67 -22.06 7.38
C PRO A 139 -27.84 -22.57 8.23
N ILE A 140 -29.07 -22.45 7.71
CA ILE A 140 -30.24 -23.11 8.30
C ILE A 140 -30.11 -24.60 7.97
N THR A 141 -29.70 -25.41 8.94
CA THR A 141 -29.83 -26.87 8.86
C THR A 141 -31.29 -27.24 9.09
N LEU A 142 -32.02 -27.54 8.02
CA LEU A 142 -33.32 -28.21 8.08
C LEU A 142 -33.09 -29.68 8.42
N ASN A 143 -33.32 -30.04 9.69
CA ASN A 143 -33.29 -31.42 10.14
C ASN A 143 -34.65 -32.07 9.82
N VAL A 144 -34.76 -32.74 8.67
CA VAL A 144 -35.96 -33.52 8.33
C VAL A 144 -35.86 -34.86 9.04
N GLY A 145 -36.37 -34.91 10.28
CA GLY A 145 -36.52 -36.13 11.07
C GLY A 145 -37.60 -37.04 10.48
N ASN A 146 -37.24 -38.31 10.29
CA ASN A 146 -38.07 -39.40 9.79
C ASN A 146 -39.42 -39.52 10.54
N MET A 147 -40.53 -39.36 9.82
CA MET A 147 -41.83 -39.91 10.26
C MET A 147 -41.91 -41.38 9.85
N SER A 148 -41.83 -42.27 10.83
CA SER A 148 -42.19 -43.68 10.68
C SER A 148 -43.70 -43.81 10.81
N ILE A 149 -44.38 -44.21 9.74
CA ILE A 149 -45.79 -44.63 9.78
C ILE A 149 -45.79 -46.12 10.08
N GLN A 150 -46.21 -46.51 11.28
CA GLN A 150 -46.51 -47.91 11.61
C GLN A 150 -47.86 -48.28 10.94
N LYS A 151 -47.87 -49.45 10.30
CA LYS A 151 -49.04 -50.07 9.67
C LYS A 151 -49.96 -50.72 10.69
#